data_AF-A0A6J2KJW8-F1
#
_entry.id   AF-A0A6J2KJW8-F1
#
_cell.length_a   1.000
_cell.length_b   1.000
_cell.length_c   1.000
_cell.angle_alpha   90.00
_cell.angle_beta   90.00
_cell.angle_gamma   90.00
#
_symmetry.space_group_name_H-M   'P 1'
#
loop_
_entity.id
_entity.type
_entity.pdbx_description
1 polymer ?
#
loop_
_entity_poly.entity_id
_entity_poly.type
_entity_poly.pdbx_seq_one_letter_code
_entity_poly.pdbx_strand_id
1 'polypeptide(L)' 'MATEVEETIKRIQAHKGVMGVVIVNHEGIPIKSSLDNATSVLYAGLIGQLTEKARNVVREMVIYIFYSSFLNLANLIY' A
#
# COMPACT_ATOMS: atom_id res chain seq x y z
N MET A 1 7.94 3.60 -23.46
CA MET A 1 7.82 3.27 -22.01
C MET A 1 7.18 4.40 -21.22
N ALA A 2 7.69 5.65 -21.26
CA ALA A 2 7.05 6.77 -20.56
C ALA A 2 5.59 7.06 -21.00
N THR A 3 5.23 6.72 -22.24
CA THR A 3 3.90 6.94 -22.83
C THR A 3 2.80 6.09 -22.19
N GLU A 4 3.07 4.82 -21.86
CA GLU A 4 2.07 3.87 -21.35
C GLU A 4 1.62 4.23 -19.92
N VAL A 5 2.58 4.66 -19.09
CA VAL A 5 2.30 5.14 -17.73
C VAL A 5 1.41 6.38 -17.78
N GLU A 6 1.71 7.31 -18.69
CA GLU A 6 0.93 8.53 -18.85
C GLU A 6 -0.50 8.27 -19.33
N GLU A 7 -0.66 7.38 -20.30
CA GLU A 7 -1.97 6.95 -20.79
C GLU A 7 -2.79 6.29 -19.67
N THR A 8 -2.16 5.49 -18.82
CA THR A 8 -2.82 4.87 -17.68
C THR A 8 -3.26 5.89 -16.64
N ILE A 9 -2.41 6.87 -16.32
CA ILE A 9 -2.77 7.97 -15.42
C ILE A 9 -3.97 8.74 -15.98
N LYS A 10 -3.96 9.07 -17.28
CA LYS A 10 -5.07 9.76 -17.95
C LYS A 10 -6.36 8.95 -17.90
N ARG A 11 -6.30 7.64 -18.15
CA ARG A 11 -7.49 6.76 -18.06
C ARG A 11 -8.08 6.72 -16.65
N ILE A 12 -7.24 6.70 -15.62
CA ILE A 12 -7.70 6.75 -14.22
C ILE A 12 -8.33 8.11 -13.92
N GLN A 13 -7.67 9.21 -14.28
CA GLN A 13 -8.19 10.56 -14.07
C GLN A 13 -9.50 10.84 -14.83
N ALA A 14 -9.69 10.23 -15.99
CA ALA A 14 -10.90 10.40 -16.79
C ALA A 14 -12.15 9.76 -16.16
N HIS A 15 -11.99 8.94 -15.12
CA HIS A 15 -13.12 8.30 -14.46
C HIS A 15 -13.90 9.30 -13.59
N LYS A 16 -15.23 9.31 -13.72
CA LYS A 16 -16.10 10.24 -12.98
C LYS A 16 -15.92 10.00 -11.47
N GLY A 17 -15.64 11.08 -10.74
CA GLY A 17 -15.43 11.06 -9.28
C GLY A 17 -13.97 10.94 -8.86
N VAL A 18 -13.03 10.77 -9.78
CA VAL A 18 -11.60 10.82 -9.46
C VAL A 18 -11.18 12.28 -9.27
N MET A 19 -10.85 12.62 -8.02
CA MET A 19 -10.41 13.97 -7.64
C MET A 19 -8.93 14.22 -7.94
N GLY A 20 -8.11 13.16 -7.92
CA GLY A 20 -6.70 13.24 -8.26
C GLY A 20 -6.00 11.89 -8.12
N VAL A 21 -4.77 11.84 -8.66
CA VAL A 21 -3.92 10.65 -8.67
C VAL A 21 -2.55 11.04 -8.14
N VAL A 22 -2.02 10.25 -7.22
CA VAL A 22 -0.67 10.43 -6.66
C VAL A 22 0.09 9.11 -6.81
N ILE A 23 1.28 9.19 -7.39
CA ILE A 23 2.23 8.09 -7.50
C ILE A 23 3.32 8.32 -6.47
N VAL A 24 3.57 7.31 -5.64
CA VAL A 24 4.46 7.37 -4.48
C VAL A 24 5.51 6.27 -4.56
N ASN A 25 6.72 6.57 -4.09
CA ASN A 25 7.74 5.56 -3.89
C ASN A 25 7.52 4.80 -2.55
N HIS A 26 8.40 3.84 -2.25
CA HIS A 26 8.33 3.03 -1.02
C HIS A 26 8.62 3.81 0.27
N GLU A 27 9.22 4.99 0.17
CA GLU A 27 9.54 5.88 1.29
C GLU A 27 8.38 6.87 1.59
N GLY A 28 7.30 6.82 0.81
CA GLY A 28 6.19 7.77 0.92
C GLY A 28 6.52 9.14 0.33
N ILE A 29 7.39 9.21 -0.67
CA ILE A 29 7.72 10.42 -1.42
C ILE A 29 6.91 10.44 -2.73
N PRO A 30 6.14 11.50 -3.02
CA PRO A 30 5.39 11.60 -4.26
C PRO A 30 6.33 11.80 -5.46
N ILE A 31 6.23 10.92 -6.46
CA ILE A 31 6.97 10.97 -7.72
C ILE A 31 6.20 11.82 -8.74
N LYS A 32 4.88 11.66 -8.79
CA LYS A 32 3.98 12.37 -9.70
C LYS A 32 2.62 12.53 -9.06
N SER A 33 1.99 13.69 -9.25
CA SER A 33 0.68 13.98 -8.68
C SER A 33 -0.11 14.89 -9.61
N SER A 34 -1.43 14.76 -9.58
CA SER A 34 -2.36 15.77 -10.13
C SER A 34 -2.96 16.69 -9.07
N LEU A 35 -2.58 16.51 -7.80
CA LEU A 35 -2.94 17.36 -6.68
C LEU A 35 -1.87 18.42 -6.45
N ASP A 36 -2.17 19.41 -5.62
CA ASP A 36 -1.16 20.37 -5.17
C ASP A 36 -0.06 19.67 -4.35
N ASN A 37 1.12 20.29 -4.29
CA ASN A 37 2.28 19.67 -3.66
C ASN A 37 2.08 19.40 -2.16
N ALA A 38 1.43 20.31 -1.43
CA ALA A 38 1.24 20.16 0.01
C ALA A 38 0.34 18.94 0.32
N THR A 39 -0.79 18.83 -0.37
CA THR A 39 -1.70 17.70 -0.25
C THR A 39 -1.06 16.39 -0.69
N SER A 40 -0.26 16.42 -1.77
CA SER A 40 0.45 15.24 -2.28
C SER A 40 1.45 14.68 -1.26
N VAL A 41 2.26 15.54 -0.65
CA VAL A 41 3.24 15.16 0.38
C VAL A 41 2.54 14.63 1.63
N LEU A 42 1.45 15.28 2.06
CA LEU A 42 0.67 14.83 3.21
C LEU A 42 0.12 13.41 3.02
N TYR A 43 -0.59 13.17 1.92
CA TYR A 43 -1.17 11.84 1.65
C TYR A 43 -0.10 10.79 1.41
N ALA A 44 1.00 11.14 0.75
CA ALA A 44 2.11 10.24 0.52
C ALA A 44 2.71 9.70 1.83
N GLY A 45 2.94 10.58 2.81
CA GLY A 45 3.43 10.20 4.13
C GLY A 45 2.44 9.34 4.91
N LEU A 46 1.15 9.71 4.92
CA LEU A 46 0.11 8.98 5.65
C LEU A 46 -0.12 7.57 5.09
N ILE A 47 -0.24 7.45 3.77
CA ILE A 47 -0.43 6.15 3.10
C ILE A 47 0.81 5.29 3.24
N GLY A 48 2.02 5.85 3.14
CA GLY A 48 3.26 5.11 3.37
C GLY A 48 3.29 4.44 4.74
N GLN A 49 3.02 5.21 5.81
CA GLN A 49 2.96 4.69 7.18
C GLN A 49 1.84 3.64 7.36
N LEU A 50 0.68 3.87 6.76
CA LEU A 50 -0.43 2.92 6.84
C LEU A 50 -0.07 1.59 6.17
N THR A 51 0.51 1.63 4.97
CA THR A 51 0.92 0.43 4.23
C THR A 51 2.02 -0.34 4.96
N GLU A 52 2.97 0.34 5.59
CA GLU A 52 4.02 -0.30 6.40
C GLU A 52 3.40 -1.05 7.59
N LYS A 53 2.54 -0.38 8.37
CA LYS A 53 1.85 -1.01 9.50
C LYS A 53 0.98 -2.19 9.06
N ALA A 54 0.20 -2.03 8.00
CA ALA A 54 -0.65 -3.09 7.47
C ALA A 54 0.18 -4.31 7.04
N ARG A 55 1.33 -4.10 6.39
CA ARG A 55 2.24 -5.18 5.99
C ARG A 55 2.78 -5.94 7.21
N ASN A 56 3.16 -5.23 8.26
CA ASN A 56 3.65 -5.85 9.49
C ASN A 56 2.57 -6.69 10.17
N VAL A 57 1.35 -6.16 10.28
CA VAL A 57 0.20 -6.89 10.85
C VAL A 57 -0.12 -8.16 10.06
N VAL A 58 -0.15 -8.09 8.73
CA VAL A 58 -0.40 -9.28 7.89
C VAL A 58 0.70 -10.32 8.07
N ARG A 59 1.97 -9.89 8.13
CA ARG A 59 3.11 -10.79 8.35
C ARG A 59 3.02 -11.47 9.72
N GLU A 60 2.75 -10.71 10.76
CA GLU A 60 2.59 -11.23 12.13
C GLU A 60 1.44 -12.23 12.19
N MET A 61 0.27 -11.88 11.65
CA MET A 61 -0.90 -12.75 11.64
C MET A 61 -0.60 -14.10 10.98
N VAL A 62 0.07 -14.10 9.83
CA VAL A 62 0.48 -15.35 9.16
C VAL A 62 1.37 -16.19 10.08
N ILE A 63 2.40 -15.59 10.68
CA ILE A 63 3.32 -16.30 11.60
C ILE A 63 2.55 -16.89 12.80
N TYR A 64 1.65 -16.13 13.39
CA TYR A 64 0.83 -16.59 14.53
C TYR A 64 -0.07 -17.78 14.18
N ILE A 65 -0.70 -17.78 13.01
CA ILE A 65 -1.53 -18.90 12.55
C ILE A 65 -0.68 -20.17 12.43
N PHE A 66 0.49 -20.07 11.79
CA PHE A 66 1.39 -21.21 11.64
C PHE A 66 1.89 -21.74 13.00
N TYR A 67 2.26 -20.84 13.92
CA TYR A 67 2.70 -21.22 15.25
C TYR A 67 1.59 -21.93 16.05
N SER A 68 0.38 -21.37 16.03
CA SER A 68 -0.78 -21.96 16.70
C SER A 68 -1.13 -23.34 16.15
N SER A 69 -1.10 -23.54 14.84
CA SER A 69 -1.35 -24.85 14.22
C SER A 69 -0.27 -25.88 14.59
N PHE A 70 0.99 -25.48 14.64
CA PHE A 70 2.09 -26.37 15.05
C PHE A 70 2.00 -26.75 16.54
N LEU A 71 1.73 -25.78 17.42
CA LEU A 71 1.61 -26.04 18.86
C LEU A 71 0.45 -26.99 19.17
N ASN A 72 -0.67 -26.85 18.46
CA ASN A 72 -1.82 -27.73 18.62
C ASN A 72 -1.49 -29.17 18.17
N LEU A 73 -0.74 -29.33 17.08
CA LEU A 73 -0.26 -30.64 16.65
C LEU A 73 0.71 -31.25 17.67
N ALA A 74 1.65 -30.47 18.20
CA ALA A 74 2.57 -30.94 19.24
C ALA A 74 1.83 -31.43 20.50
N ASN A 75 0.84 -30.67 20.99
CA ASN A 75 0.01 -31.07 22.14
C ASN A 75 -0.88 -32.30 21.89
N LEU A 76 -1.06 -32.73 20.64
CA LEU A 76 -1.80 -33.96 20.32
C LEU A 76 -0.89 -35.20 20.33
N ILE A 77 0.42 -35.00 20.18
CA ILE A 77 1.42 -36.08 20.06
C ILE A 77 2.11 -36.34 21.41
N TYR A 78 2.01 -35.41 22.37
CA TYR A 78 2.50 -35.53 23.75
C TYR A 78 1.33 -35.60 24.74
#